data_AF-W7BP61-F1
#
_entry.id   AF-W7BP61-F1
#
_cell.length_a   1.000
_cell.length_b   1.000
_cell.length_c   1.000
_cell.angle_alpha   90.00
_cell.angle_beta   90.00
_cell.angle_gamma   90.00
#
_symmetry.space_group_name_H-M   'P 1'
#
loop_
_entity.id
_entity.type
_entity.pdbx_description
1 polymer ?
#
loop_
_entity_poly.entity_id
_entity_poly.type
_entity_poly.pdbx_seq_one_letter_code
_entity_poly.pdbx_strand_id
1 'polypeptide(L)'
;MVELRPLQKNSPDLYIKFSENISKYNTALIEWAFFGIGGEGNKEQIANYMLTYKPQSDSFTIFNKSEFIKMQEKIESQFNTPFAWTYPSGKKKERIQLKAKMI
;
A
#
# COMPACT_ATOMS: atom_id res chain seq x y z
N MET A 1 -14.63 -10.36 3.31
CA MET A 1 -13.19 -10.00 3.33
C MET A 1 -12.60 -10.54 4.63
N VAL A 2 -11.57 -11.39 4.55
CA VAL A 2 -10.94 -12.00 5.73
C VAL A 2 -9.85 -11.04 6.22
N GLU A 3 -10.17 -10.29 7.27
CA GLU A 3 -9.33 -9.19 7.76
C GLU A 3 -8.28 -9.65 8.77
N LEU A 4 -7.20 -8.88 8.87
CA LEU A 4 -6.23 -8.91 9.97
C LEU A 4 -6.78 -8.28 11.27
N ARG A 5 -8.09 -7.97 11.33
CA ARG A 5 -8.86 -7.64 12.55
C ARG A 5 -8.53 -8.51 13.77
N PRO A 6 -8.25 -9.83 13.64
CA PRO A 6 -7.88 -10.65 14.79
C PRO A 6 -6.59 -10.19 15.48
N LEU A 7 -5.63 -9.58 14.77
CA LEU A 7 -4.39 -9.12 15.41
C LEU A 7 -4.65 -7.94 16.34
N GLN A 8 -5.40 -6.95 15.86
CA GLN A 8 -5.79 -5.78 16.66
C GLN A 8 -6.59 -6.19 17.90
N LYS A 9 -7.45 -7.21 17.78
CA LYS A 9 -8.29 -7.70 18.88
C LYS A 9 -7.54 -8.62 19.87
N ASN A 10 -6.70 -9.52 19.36
CA ASN A 10 -6.08 -10.58 20.17
C ASN A 10 -4.71 -10.17 20.72
N SER A 11 -4.06 -9.16 20.14
CA SER A 11 -2.72 -8.71 20.53
C SER A 11 -2.54 -7.21 20.23
N PRO A 12 -3.27 -6.33 20.94
CA PRO A 12 -3.27 -4.89 20.67
C PRO A 12 -1.89 -4.24 20.76
N ASP A 13 -1.06 -4.62 21.74
CA ASP A 13 0.29 -4.08 21.90
C ASP A 13 1.18 -4.41 20.69
N LEU A 14 1.07 -5.64 20.18
CA LEU A 14 1.80 -6.05 18.98
C LEU A 14 1.31 -5.30 17.75
N TYR A 15 -0.01 -5.08 17.64
CA TYR A 15 -0.60 -4.30 16.56
C TYR A 15 -0.04 -2.86 16.59
N ILE A 16 -0.04 -2.20 17.75
CA ILE A 16 0.49 -0.84 17.92
C ILE A 16 1.97 -0.81 17.57
N LYS A 17 2.78 -1.67 18.20
CA LYS A 17 4.23 -1.72 17.96
C LYS A 17 4.57 -1.99 16.50
N PHE A 18 3.84 -2.88 15.84
CA PHE A 18 4.02 -3.11 14.40
C PHE A 18 3.65 -1.89 13.59
N SER A 19 2.50 -1.27 13.86
CA SER A 19 2.01 -0.07 13.17
C SER A 19 3.00 1.10 13.27
N GLU A 20 3.56 1.34 14.45
CA GLU A 20 4.56 2.39 14.68
C GLU A 20 5.89 2.14 13.96
N ASN A 21 6.27 0.87 13.78
CA ASN A 21 7.52 0.54 13.12
C ASN A 21 7.37 0.49 11.59
N ILE A 22 6.28 -0.07 11.08
CA ILE A 22 6.09 -0.19 9.63
C ILE A 22 5.79 1.16 8.98
N SER A 23 5.10 2.08 9.66
CA SER A 23 4.74 3.40 9.11
C SER A 23 5.95 4.28 8.80
N LYS A 24 7.08 4.07 9.50
CA LYS A 24 8.38 4.72 9.21
C LYS A 24 8.87 4.44 7.79
N TYR A 25 8.35 3.39 7.15
CA TYR A 25 8.72 2.96 5.81
C TYR A 25 7.62 3.23 4.78
N ASN A 26 6.62 4.06 5.07
CA ASN A 26 5.49 4.31 4.15
C ASN A 26 5.95 4.73 2.75
N THR A 27 6.91 5.65 2.65
CA THR A 27 7.50 6.05 1.36
C THR A 27 8.08 4.86 0.61
N ALA A 28 8.93 4.07 1.28
CA ALA A 28 9.57 2.90 0.68
C ALA A 28 8.55 1.81 0.30
N LEU A 29 7.49 1.66 1.09
CA LEU A 29 6.41 0.71 0.83
C LEU A 29 5.59 1.12 -0.39
N ILE A 30 5.31 2.43 -0.57
CA ILE A 30 4.67 2.97 -1.77
C ILE A 30 5.57 2.77 -3.00
N GLU A 31 6.86 3.11 -2.88
CA GLU A 31 7.85 2.93 -3.94
C GLU A 31 7.95 1.46 -4.38
N TRP A 32 7.97 0.54 -3.43
CA TRP A 32 7.99 -0.89 -3.69
C TRP A 32 6.71 -1.38 -4.34
N ALA A 33 5.54 -1.04 -3.78
CA ALA A 33 4.26 -1.59 -4.20
C ALA A 33 3.75 -1.03 -5.55
N PHE A 34 3.98 0.25 -5.83
CA PHE A 34 3.46 0.91 -7.03
C PHE A 34 4.52 1.12 -8.12
N PHE A 35 5.76 1.41 -7.72
CA PHE A 35 6.82 1.77 -8.65
C PHE A 35 7.84 0.64 -8.88
N GLY A 36 7.73 -0.48 -8.16
CA GLY A 36 8.63 -1.63 -8.30
C GLY A 36 10.04 -1.40 -7.74
N ILE A 37 10.29 -0.28 -7.06
CA ILE A 37 11.61 0.08 -6.53
C ILE A 37 11.93 -0.82 -5.35
N GLY A 38 13.07 -1.52 -5.40
CA GLY A 38 13.46 -2.50 -4.39
C GLY A 38 12.69 -3.82 -4.47
N GLY A 39 11.88 -4.03 -5.52
CA GLY A 39 11.23 -5.30 -5.82
C GLY A 39 12.11 -6.27 -6.61
N GLU A 40 11.61 -7.49 -6.80
CA GLU A 40 12.30 -8.56 -7.56
C GLU A 40 12.38 -8.28 -9.07
N GLY A 41 11.57 -7.35 -9.58
CA GLY A 41 11.63 -6.81 -10.94
C GLY A 41 12.87 -5.93 -11.12
N ASN A 42 14.04 -6.56 -11.11
CA ASN A 42 15.37 -5.98 -11.22
C ASN A 42 15.44 -4.85 -12.26
N LYS A 43 15.58 -3.57 -11.83
CA LYS A 43 15.85 -2.32 -12.60
C LYS A 43 15.04 -2.03 -13.88
N GLU A 44 14.29 -2.98 -14.42
CA GLU A 44 13.66 -2.97 -15.74
C GLU A 44 12.17 -2.64 -15.65
N GLN A 45 11.53 -2.94 -14.52
CA GLN A 45 10.10 -2.70 -14.28
C GLN A 45 9.87 -1.62 -13.24
N ILE A 46 10.61 -0.50 -13.37
CA ILE A 46 10.43 0.67 -12.51
C ILE A 46 9.54 1.68 -13.23
N ALA A 47 8.38 1.98 -12.63
CA ALA A 47 7.52 3.03 -13.14
C ALA A 47 8.09 4.42 -12.78
N ASN A 48 7.96 5.38 -13.68
CA ASN A 48 8.34 6.79 -13.41
C ASN A 48 7.11 7.68 -13.23
N TYR A 49 5.97 7.25 -13.78
CA TYR A 49 4.71 7.96 -13.78
C TYR A 49 3.56 7.01 -13.45
N MET A 50 2.53 7.55 -12.81
CA MET A 50 1.26 6.86 -12.56
C MET A 50 0.14 7.59 -13.28
N LEU A 51 -0.63 6.86 -14.07
CA LEU A 51 -1.85 7.34 -14.71
C LEU A 51 -3.05 6.86 -13.90
N THR A 52 -3.87 7.78 -13.42
CA THR A 52 -5.16 7.44 -12.78
C THR A 52 -6.32 7.94 -13.64
N TYR A 53 -7.38 7.14 -13.69
CA TYR A 53 -8.63 7.48 -14.36
C TYR A 53 -9.73 7.64 -13.31
N LYS A 54 -10.50 8.73 -13.40
CA LYS A 54 -11.59 9.08 -12.50
C LYS A 54 -12.91 9.00 -13.25
N PRO A 55 -13.63 7.86 -13.18
CA PRO A 55 -14.83 7.64 -13.98
C PRO A 55 -15.94 8.64 -13.73
N GLN A 56 -16.06 9.15 -12.49
CA GLN A 56 -17.12 10.10 -12.12
C GLN A 56 -17.01 11.44 -12.84
N SER A 57 -15.78 11.81 -13.23
CA SER A 57 -15.46 13.06 -13.91
C SER A 57 -14.95 12.86 -15.34
N ASP A 58 -14.93 11.61 -15.82
CA ASP A 58 -14.30 11.21 -17.09
C ASP A 58 -12.94 11.88 -17.33
N SER A 59 -12.06 11.83 -16.32
CA SER A 59 -10.79 12.55 -16.34
C SER A 59 -9.61 11.64 -16.03
N PHE A 60 -8.48 11.97 -16.64
CA PHE A 60 -7.20 11.33 -16.38
C PHE A 60 -6.29 12.29 -15.62
N THR A 61 -5.48 11.75 -14.72
CA THR A 61 -4.41 12.51 -14.06
C THR A 61 -3.12 11.71 -14.16
N ILE A 62 -2.04 12.40 -14.52
CA ILE A 62 -0.70 11.83 -14.55
C ILE A 62 0.07 12.42 -13.38
N PHE A 63 0.64 11.55 -12.56
CA PHE A 63 1.50 11.94 -11.46
C PHE A 63 2.92 11.47 -11.75
N ASN A 64 3.91 12.32 -11.49
CA ASN A 64 5.26 11.82 -11.30
C ASN A 64 5.36 11.08 -9.94
N LYS A 65 6.46 10.36 -9.74
CA LYS A 65 6.68 9.57 -8.51
C LYS A 65 6.49 10.39 -7.23
N SER A 66 7.10 11.57 -7.14
CA SER A 66 7.05 12.39 -5.91
C SER A 66 5.63 12.89 -5.60
N GLU A 67 4.90 13.30 -6.63
CA GLU A 67 3.50 13.72 -6.50
C GLU A 67 2.61 12.58 -6.03
N PHE A 68 2.75 11.40 -6.64
CA PHE A 68 1.94 10.25 -6.28
C PHE A 68 2.20 9.79 -4.85
N ILE A 69 3.48 9.72 -4.43
CA ILE A 69 3.85 9.37 -3.05
C ILE A 69 3.21 10.35 -2.06
N LYS A 70 3.35 11.66 -2.27
CA LYS A 70 2.76 12.68 -1.40
C LYS A 70 1.24 12.58 -1.30
N MET A 71 0.58 12.15 -2.36
CA MET A 71 -0.87 11.96 -2.35
C MET A 71 -1.26 10.66 -1.64
N GLN A 72 -0.51 9.58 -1.86
CA GLN A 72 -0.78 8.28 -1.27
C GLN A 72 -0.49 8.26 0.24
N GLU A 73 0.55 8.97 0.71
CA GLU A 73 0.89 9.08 2.14
C GLU A 73 -0.19 9.74 2.99
N LYS A 74 -1.09 10.53 2.38
CA LYS A 74 -2.23 11.15 3.08
C LYS A 74 -3.37 10.16 3.34
N ILE A 75 -3.30 8.96 2.76
CA ILE A 75 -4.31 7.92 2.95
C ILE A 75 -3.88 7.09 4.16
N GLU A 76 -4.73 7.03 5.17
CA GLU A 76 -4.53 6.14 6.31
C GLU A 76 -5.45 4.91 6.18
N SER A 77 -4.86 3.74 6.38
CA SER A 77 -5.57 2.47 6.41
C SER A 77 -5.07 1.61 7.57
N GLN A 78 -4.74 0.35 7.35
CA GLN A 78 -4.25 -0.54 8.41
C GLN A 78 -2.78 -0.28 8.71
N PHE A 79 -2.41 -0.51 9.97
CA PHE A 79 -1.04 -0.38 10.47
C PHE A 79 -0.39 0.99 10.27
N ASN A 80 -1.18 2.06 10.20
CA ASN A 80 -0.70 3.42 9.87
C ASN A 80 0.03 3.48 8.51
N THR A 81 -0.35 2.59 7.59
CA THR A 81 0.12 2.56 6.21
C THR A 81 -1.01 2.95 5.25
N PRO A 82 -0.71 3.36 4.01
CA PRO A 82 -1.73 3.70 3.02
C PRO A 82 -2.38 2.47 2.36
N PHE A 83 -2.18 1.28 2.94
CA PHE A 83 -2.63 0.01 2.39
C PHE A 83 -3.56 -0.70 3.37
N ALA A 84 -4.57 -1.37 2.81
CA ALA A 84 -5.27 -2.43 3.50
C ALA A 84 -4.50 -3.74 3.30
N TRP A 85 -4.19 -4.41 4.40
CA TRP A 85 -3.41 -5.63 4.42
C TRP A 85 -4.33 -6.84 4.52
N THR A 86 -4.19 -7.78 3.59
CA THR A 86 -5.03 -8.96 3.54
C THR A 86 -4.27 -10.15 2.98
N TYR A 87 -4.97 -11.25 2.73
CA TYR A 87 -4.44 -12.43 2.06
C TYR A 87 -5.09 -12.56 0.68
N PRO A 88 -4.34 -13.00 -0.36
CA PRO A 88 -4.96 -13.40 -1.61
C PRO A 88 -6.00 -14.50 -1.36
N SER A 89 -7.07 -14.52 -2.16
CA SER A 89 -8.13 -15.53 -2.05
C SER A 89 -7.55 -16.94 -2.07
N GLY A 90 -7.89 -17.74 -1.05
CA GLY A 90 -7.45 -19.13 -0.91
C GLY A 90 -6.01 -19.33 -0.43
N LYS A 91 -5.21 -18.29 -0.19
CA LYS A 91 -3.78 -18.38 0.21
C LYS A 91 -3.48 -17.73 1.55
N LYS A 92 -4.35 -17.97 2.54
CA LYS A 92 -4.18 -17.41 3.89
C LYS A 92 -2.89 -17.96 4.52
N LYS A 93 -2.13 -17.10 5.20
CA LYS A 93 -0.83 -17.39 5.85
C LYS A 93 0.37 -17.68 4.94
N GLU A 94 0.17 -17.91 3.65
CA GLU A 94 1.28 -18.14 2.71
C GLU A 94 1.77 -16.86 2.04
N ARG A 95 0.85 -15.92 1.76
CA ARG A 95 1.16 -14.68 1.04
C ARG A 95 0.35 -13.51 1.59
N ILE A 96 0.95 -12.33 1.57
CA ILE A 96 0.26 -11.07 1.89
C ILE A 96 -0.17 -10.41 0.58
N GLN A 97 -1.33 -9.76 0.60
CA GLN A 97 -1.80 -8.85 -0.44
C GLN A 97 -2.00 -7.47 0.17
N LEU A 98 -1.44 -6.46 -0.49
CA LEU A 98 -1.73 -5.06 -0.20
C LEU A 98 -2.80 -4.57 -1.16
N LYS A 99 -3.78 -3.85 -0.63
CA LYS A 99 -4.80 -3.14 -1.42
C LYS A 99 -4.69 -1.66 -1.14
N ALA A 100 -4.67 -0.85 -2.18
CA ALA A 100 -4.61 0.60 -2.07
C ALA A 100 -5.90 1.24 -2.57
N LYS A 101 -6.24 2.39 -1.99
CA LYS A 101 -7.27 3.27 -2.54
C LYS A 101 -6.67 4.08 -3.68
N MET A 102 -7.34 4.09 -4.83
CA MET A 102 -6.94 4.88 -6.00
C MET A 102 -7.20 6.37 -5.76
N ILE A 103 -6.30 7.22 -6.28
CA ILE A 103 -6.30 8.68 -6.13
C ILE A 103 -6.89 9.38 -7.37
#